data_AF-A0A6J8AYE4-F1
#
_entry.id   AF-A0A6J8AYE4-F1
#
_cell.length_a   1.000
_cell.length_b   1.000
_cell.length_c   1.000
_cell.angle_alpha   90.00
_cell.angle_beta   90.00
_cell.angle_gamma   90.00
#
_symmetry.space_group_name_H-M   'P 1'
#
loop_
_entity.id
_entity.type
_entity.pdbx_description
1 polymer ?
#
loop_
_entity_poly.entity_id
_entity_poly.type
_entity_poly.pdbx_seq_one_letter_code
_entity_poly.pdbx_strand_id
1 'polypeptide(L)'
;MHEAYGHFYRDVRKSDGNRYKTNSLQCLRYSLNRYLKAPPYNKKIDIVNDERFSASRENFKAAMAELKRMGLGDVEHYPSIDEADRRKLYTSIYLSPNTPFGLQNKVQFDIRLYFCRRGMENMPQMTKSTFSVKKDPKTGLKYVVKTLDELTKKPSQQ
;
A
#
# COMPACT_ATOMS: atom_id res chain seq x y z
N MET A 1 8.82 -26.75 18.85
CA MET A 1 8.07 -25.95 17.85
C MET A 1 7.93 -24.48 18.27
N HIS A 2 7.61 -24.16 19.52
CA HIS A 2 7.44 -22.76 19.98
C HIS A 2 8.74 -21.92 19.94
N GLU A 3 9.87 -22.52 20.29
CA GLU A 3 11.20 -21.87 20.22
C GLU A 3 11.62 -21.56 18.78
N ALA A 4 11.33 -22.47 17.84
CA ALA A 4 11.68 -22.30 16.43
C ALA A 4 11.08 -21.01 15.82
N TYR A 5 9.85 -20.64 16.21
CA TYR A 5 9.27 -19.37 15.77
C TYR A 5 9.93 -18.15 16.45
N GLY A 6 10.34 -18.28 17.71
CA GLY A 6 11.09 -17.23 18.40
C GLY A 6 12.43 -16.93 17.71
N HIS A 7 13.18 -17.97 17.37
CA HIS A 7 14.42 -17.87 16.58
C HIS A 7 14.15 -17.33 15.18
N PHE A 8 13.14 -17.85 14.48
CA PHE A 8 12.79 -17.40 13.14
C PHE A 8 12.62 -15.88 13.06
N TYR A 9 11.86 -15.25 13.95
CA TYR A 9 11.66 -13.79 13.89
C TYR A 9 12.93 -12.98 14.17
N ARG A 10 13.86 -13.54 14.96
CA ARG A 10 15.15 -12.91 15.24
C ARG A 10 16.18 -13.18 14.14
N ASP A 11 16.07 -14.27 13.42
CA ASP A 11 17.15 -14.75 12.54
C ASP A 11 16.81 -14.63 11.06
N VAL A 12 15.54 -14.40 10.70
CA VAL A 12 15.13 -14.23 9.31
C VAL A 12 15.86 -13.03 8.66
N ARG A 13 16.41 -13.27 7.47
CA ARG A 13 17.14 -12.29 6.65
C ARG A 13 16.68 -12.37 5.20
N LYS A 14 16.91 -11.27 4.49
CA LYS A 14 16.86 -11.23 3.03
C LYS A 14 17.98 -12.09 2.43
N SER A 15 17.90 -12.35 1.11
CA SER A 15 18.93 -13.08 0.37
C SER A 15 20.30 -12.41 0.41
N ASP A 16 20.34 -11.09 0.58
CA ASP A 16 21.56 -10.29 0.75
C ASP A 16 22.13 -10.35 2.19
N GLY A 17 21.53 -11.13 3.10
CA GLY A 17 21.92 -11.22 4.51
C GLY A 17 21.40 -10.09 5.40
N ASN A 18 20.78 -9.05 4.83
CA ASN A 18 20.27 -7.91 5.60
C ASN A 18 18.94 -8.21 6.30
N ARG A 19 18.62 -7.41 7.32
CA ARG A 19 17.35 -7.46 8.04
C ARG A 19 16.18 -6.98 7.17
N TYR A 20 15.00 -7.54 7.40
CA TYR A 20 13.74 -7.03 6.84
C TYR A 20 13.25 -5.78 7.60
N LYS A 21 12.44 -4.94 6.94
CA LYS A 21 11.68 -3.87 7.62
C LYS A 21 10.59 -4.46 8.53
N THR A 22 10.15 -3.68 9.52
CA THR A 22 9.11 -4.08 10.50
C THR A 22 7.84 -4.59 9.83
N ASN A 23 7.34 -3.88 8.81
CA ASN A 23 6.13 -4.27 8.07
C ASN A 23 6.30 -5.63 7.39
N SER A 24 7.46 -5.90 6.79
CA SER A 24 7.75 -7.20 6.16
C SER A 24 7.79 -8.32 7.19
N LEU A 25 8.41 -8.11 8.35
CA LEU A 25 8.44 -9.10 9.43
C LEU A 25 7.03 -9.40 9.95
N GLN A 26 6.19 -8.37 10.07
CA GLN A 26 4.80 -8.54 10.46
C GLN A 26 3.98 -9.29 9.40
N CYS A 27 4.18 -8.98 8.11
CA CYS A 27 3.59 -9.74 7.01
C CYS A 27 4.02 -11.20 7.05
N LEU A 28 5.30 -11.51 7.28
CA LEU A 28 5.78 -12.90 7.39
C LEU A 28 5.04 -13.66 8.49
N ARG A 29 4.87 -13.05 9.68
CA ARG A 29 4.14 -13.66 10.80
C ARG A 29 2.70 -14.03 10.43
N TYR A 30 1.94 -13.11 9.85
CA TYR A 30 0.55 -13.38 9.49
C TYR A 30 0.42 -14.31 8.29
N SER A 31 1.33 -14.21 7.31
CA SER A 31 1.36 -15.11 6.15
C SER A 31 1.66 -16.55 6.55
N LEU A 32 2.59 -16.78 7.49
CA LEU A 32 2.85 -18.11 8.04
C LEU A 32 1.63 -18.65 8.78
N ASN A 33 0.98 -17.84 9.62
CA ASN A 33 -0.25 -18.25 10.30
C ASN A 33 -1.35 -18.64 9.30
N ARG A 34 -1.53 -17.83 8.26
CA ARG A 34 -2.49 -18.11 7.19
C ARG A 34 -2.13 -19.38 6.42
N TYR A 35 -0.85 -19.56 6.07
CA TYR A 35 -0.37 -20.72 5.31
C TYR A 35 -0.62 -22.04 6.04
N LEU A 36 -0.34 -22.09 7.35
CA LEU A 36 -0.59 -23.27 8.18
C LEU A 36 -2.08 -23.60 8.32
N LYS A 37 -2.93 -22.57 8.35
CA LYS A 37 -4.39 -22.72 8.44
C LYS A 37 -5.04 -23.08 7.09
N ALA A 38 -4.39 -22.75 5.98
CA ALA A 38 -4.88 -23.03 4.64
C ALA A 38 -4.65 -24.51 4.23
N PRO A 39 -5.37 -25.01 3.20
CA PRO A 39 -5.04 -26.28 2.57
C PRO A 39 -3.60 -26.30 2.03
N PRO A 40 -2.91 -27.45 2.07
CA PRO A 40 -3.39 -28.76 2.52
C PRO A 40 -3.30 -28.98 4.04
N TYR A 41 -2.62 -28.09 4.77
CA TYR A 41 -2.22 -28.35 6.16
C TYR A 41 -3.37 -28.24 7.16
N ASN A 42 -4.33 -27.33 6.92
CA ASN A 42 -5.57 -27.15 7.70
C ASN A 42 -5.36 -27.17 9.22
N LYS A 43 -4.24 -26.60 9.70
CA LYS A 43 -3.90 -26.62 11.12
C LYS A 43 -4.86 -25.71 11.88
N LYS A 44 -5.42 -26.19 12.98
CA LYS A 44 -6.32 -25.41 13.87
C LYS A 44 -5.57 -24.49 14.83
N ILE A 45 -4.25 -24.45 14.79
CA ILE A 45 -3.42 -23.64 15.68
C ILE A 45 -3.38 -22.18 15.21
N ASP A 46 -3.34 -21.24 16.15
CA ASP A 46 -3.07 -19.84 15.87
C ASP A 46 -1.71 -19.44 16.42
N ILE A 47 -0.68 -19.43 15.57
CA ILE A 47 0.69 -19.11 16.00
C ILE A 47 0.86 -17.63 16.41
N VAL A 48 -0.15 -16.79 16.20
CA VAL A 48 -0.14 -15.38 16.57
C VAL A 48 -0.72 -15.17 17.96
N ASN A 49 -1.92 -15.68 18.20
CA ASN A 49 -2.76 -15.30 19.35
C ASN A 49 -2.87 -16.37 20.43
N ASP A 50 -2.58 -17.63 20.12
CA ASP A 50 -2.70 -18.73 21.07
C ASP A 50 -1.64 -18.63 22.18
N GLU A 51 -2.03 -18.92 23.42
CA GLU A 51 -1.18 -18.77 24.62
C GLU A 51 0.05 -19.67 24.57
N ARG A 52 -0.07 -20.82 23.91
CA ARG A 52 1.02 -21.77 23.67
C ARG A 52 2.23 -21.12 22.97
N PHE A 53 2.04 -19.98 22.29
CA PHE A 53 3.08 -19.24 21.58
C PHE A 53 3.48 -17.93 22.28
N SER A 54 3.22 -17.78 23.58
CA SER A 54 3.59 -16.59 24.38
C SER A 54 5.08 -16.24 24.26
N ALA A 55 5.98 -17.22 24.43
CA ALA A 55 7.42 -17.02 24.26
C ALA A 55 7.81 -16.51 22.87
N SER A 56 7.19 -17.05 21.81
CA SER A 56 7.42 -16.60 20.44
C SER A 56 6.88 -15.18 20.20
N ARG A 57 5.75 -14.83 20.84
CA ARG A 57 5.17 -13.49 20.79
C ARG A 57 6.10 -12.45 21.42
N GLU A 58 6.70 -12.77 22.57
CA GLU A 58 7.67 -11.87 23.20
C GLU A 58 8.95 -11.72 22.38
N ASN A 59 9.47 -12.82 21.80
CA ASN A 59 10.59 -12.74 20.86
C ASN A 59 10.26 -11.88 19.62
N PHE A 60 9.06 -11.99 19.07
CA PHE A 60 8.62 -11.14 17.97
C PHE A 60 8.56 -9.67 18.37
N LYS A 61 8.00 -9.35 19.56
CA LYS A 61 7.97 -7.97 20.06
C LYS A 61 9.37 -7.40 20.21
N ALA A 62 10.29 -8.18 20.79
CA ALA A 62 11.70 -7.79 20.92
C ALA A 62 12.36 -7.56 19.55
N ALA A 63 12.15 -8.47 18.59
CA ALA A 63 12.64 -8.31 17.22
C ALA A 63 12.08 -7.05 16.55
N MET A 64 10.79 -6.75 16.71
CA MET A 64 10.16 -5.53 16.20
C MET A 64 10.72 -4.26 16.83
N ALA A 65 10.97 -4.27 18.15
CA ALA A 65 11.57 -3.15 18.86
C ALA A 65 13.00 -2.88 18.36
N GLU A 66 13.79 -3.95 18.16
CA GLU A 66 15.14 -3.84 17.63
C GLU A 66 15.17 -3.29 16.20
N LEU A 67 14.29 -3.80 15.32
CA LEU A 67 14.18 -3.27 13.96
C LEU A 67 13.84 -1.78 13.94
N LYS A 68 12.95 -1.32 14.82
CA LYS A 68 12.64 0.11 14.97
C LYS A 68 13.86 0.90 15.44
N ARG A 69 14.60 0.39 16.43
CA ARG A 69 15.84 1.01 16.93
C ARG A 69 16.91 1.15 15.83
N MET A 70 16.93 0.22 14.87
CA MET A 70 17.81 0.26 13.70
C MET A 70 17.33 1.18 12.57
N GLY A 71 16.21 1.91 12.73
CA GLY A 71 15.61 2.74 11.67
C GLY A 71 14.85 1.94 10.59
N LEU A 72 14.71 0.62 10.75
CA LEU A 72 13.96 -0.25 9.83
C LEU A 72 12.45 -0.25 10.11
N GLY A 73 12.00 0.65 10.99
CA GLY A 73 10.60 0.94 11.26
C GLY A 73 9.99 1.99 10.34
N ASP A 74 10.84 2.77 9.67
CA ASP A 74 10.40 3.98 8.96
C ASP A 74 9.92 3.68 7.53
N VAL A 75 8.93 4.46 7.13
CA VAL A 75 8.38 4.44 5.77
C VAL A 75 9.06 5.54 4.97
N GLU A 76 9.81 5.14 3.96
CA GLU A 76 10.35 6.07 2.97
C GLU A 76 9.24 6.40 1.97
N HIS A 77 8.82 7.66 1.97
CA HIS A 77 7.87 8.16 0.99
C HIS A 77 8.61 8.63 -0.27
N TYR A 78 8.08 8.27 -1.43
CA TYR A 78 8.54 8.86 -2.68
C TYR A 78 8.30 10.38 -2.67
N PRO A 79 9.23 11.17 -3.22
CA PRO A 79 9.03 12.61 -3.33
C PRO A 79 7.79 12.91 -4.19
N SER A 80 7.10 13.98 -3.85
CA SER A 80 6.01 14.50 -4.68
C SER A 80 6.54 14.87 -6.06
N ILE A 81 5.77 14.59 -7.11
CA ILE A 81 6.10 15.01 -8.48
C ILE A 81 6.03 16.54 -8.53
N ASP A 82 7.17 17.18 -8.76
CA ASP A 82 7.25 18.65 -8.80
C ASP A 82 6.60 19.23 -10.06
N GLU A 83 6.45 20.55 -10.11
CA GLU A 83 5.81 21.21 -11.25
C GLU A 83 6.64 21.14 -12.54
N ALA A 84 7.98 21.17 -12.43
CA ALA A 84 8.86 21.10 -13.58
C ALA A 84 8.76 19.73 -14.27
N ASP A 85 8.75 18.66 -13.49
CA ASP A 85 8.60 17.28 -13.95
C ASP A 85 7.20 17.01 -14.46
N ARG A 86 6.15 17.53 -13.80
CA ARG A 86 4.79 17.50 -14.37
C ARG A 86 4.74 18.15 -15.74
N ARG A 87 5.36 19.33 -15.91
CA ARG A 87 5.41 20.02 -17.20
C ARG A 87 6.12 19.17 -18.26
N LYS A 88 7.27 18.56 -17.94
CA LYS A 88 7.97 17.63 -18.86
C LYS A 88 7.06 16.47 -19.28
N LEU A 89 6.36 15.84 -18.33
CA LEU A 89 5.41 14.75 -18.60
C LEU A 89 4.32 15.20 -19.58
N TYR A 90 3.65 16.32 -19.31
CA TYR A 90 2.56 16.82 -20.16
C TYR A 90 3.03 17.29 -21.55
N THR A 91 4.27 17.71 -21.69
CA THR A 91 4.86 18.07 -23.01
C THR A 91 5.44 16.88 -23.76
N SER A 92 5.56 15.72 -23.13
CA SER A 92 6.15 14.53 -23.74
C SER A 92 5.21 13.86 -24.74
N ILE A 93 5.78 13.11 -25.69
CA ILE A 93 5.01 12.29 -26.63
C ILE A 93 4.12 11.26 -25.91
N TYR A 94 4.52 10.83 -24.71
CA TYR A 94 3.85 9.78 -23.93
C TYR A 94 2.53 10.22 -23.33
N LEU A 95 2.29 11.52 -23.16
CA LEU A 95 1.00 12.09 -22.74
C LEU A 95 0.34 12.95 -23.84
N SER A 96 0.82 12.83 -25.08
CA SER A 96 0.31 13.63 -26.19
C SER A 96 -1.13 13.24 -26.54
N PRO A 97 -2.09 14.18 -26.51
CA PRO A 97 -3.49 13.90 -26.87
C PRO A 97 -3.67 13.61 -28.36
N ASN A 98 -2.65 13.86 -29.19
CA ASN A 98 -2.67 13.66 -30.64
C ASN A 98 -2.37 12.22 -31.05
N THR A 99 -2.07 11.33 -30.08
CA THR A 99 -1.86 9.89 -30.34
C THR A 99 -2.80 9.07 -29.47
N PRO A 100 -3.32 7.92 -29.95
CA PRO A 100 -4.19 7.07 -29.15
C PRO A 100 -3.56 6.65 -27.80
N PHE A 101 -2.30 6.21 -27.83
CA PHE A 101 -1.57 5.81 -26.62
C PHE A 101 -1.29 6.99 -25.70
N GLY A 102 -0.87 8.13 -26.25
CA GLY A 102 -0.59 9.32 -25.46
C GLY A 102 -1.83 9.88 -24.77
N LEU A 103 -2.98 9.89 -25.46
CA LEU A 103 -4.26 10.28 -24.89
C LEU A 103 -4.68 9.34 -23.76
N GLN A 104 -4.59 8.02 -23.98
CA GLN A 104 -4.92 7.03 -22.96
C GLN A 104 -4.06 7.21 -21.72
N ASN A 105 -2.74 7.34 -21.88
CA ASN A 105 -1.80 7.56 -20.78
C ASN A 105 -2.08 8.86 -20.04
N LYS A 106 -2.36 9.94 -20.76
CA LYS A 106 -2.72 11.24 -20.17
C LYS A 106 -3.95 11.13 -19.27
N VAL A 107 -5.03 10.56 -19.79
CA VAL A 107 -6.28 10.39 -19.02
C VAL A 107 -6.03 9.53 -17.77
N GLN A 108 -5.29 8.44 -17.94
CA GLN A 108 -4.91 7.53 -16.86
C GLN A 108 -4.01 8.19 -15.81
N PHE A 109 -3.08 9.04 -16.22
CA PHE A 109 -2.23 9.82 -15.33
C PHE A 109 -3.04 10.86 -14.56
N ASP A 110 -3.87 11.65 -15.25
CA ASP A 110 -4.73 12.68 -14.64
C ASP A 110 -5.66 12.06 -13.59
N ILE A 111 -6.28 10.90 -13.89
CA ILE A 111 -7.16 10.22 -12.94
C ILE A 111 -6.40 9.78 -11.69
N ARG A 112 -5.19 9.20 -11.85
CA ARG A 112 -4.38 8.77 -10.71
C ARG A 112 -3.88 9.94 -9.87
N LEU A 113 -3.42 11.01 -10.51
CA LEU A 113 -2.84 12.16 -9.83
C LEU A 113 -3.89 12.93 -9.03
N TYR A 114 -5.09 13.14 -9.60
CA TYR A 114 -6.10 14.02 -9.00
C TYR A 114 -7.20 13.30 -8.22
N PHE A 115 -7.51 12.03 -8.54
CA PHE A 115 -8.69 11.35 -7.98
C PHE A 115 -8.38 10.06 -7.19
N CYS A 116 -7.13 9.61 -7.12
CA CYS A 116 -6.78 8.33 -6.50
C CYS A 116 -6.07 8.49 -5.14
N ARG A 117 -6.82 8.93 -4.12
CA ARG A 117 -6.28 9.18 -2.76
C ARG A 117 -5.85 7.91 -2.02
N ARG A 118 -6.38 6.74 -2.41
CA ARG A 118 -6.05 5.41 -1.86
C ARG A 118 -5.36 4.51 -2.88
N GLY A 119 -4.48 5.10 -3.68
CA GLY A 119 -3.84 4.38 -4.77
C GLY A 119 -4.88 3.78 -5.73
N MET A 120 -4.72 2.50 -6.05
CA MET A 120 -5.50 1.85 -7.11
C MET A 120 -6.81 1.20 -6.62
N GLU A 121 -7.16 1.26 -5.33
CA GLU A 121 -8.31 0.52 -4.77
C GLU A 121 -9.63 0.79 -5.50
N ASN A 122 -9.90 2.06 -5.82
CA ASN A 122 -11.14 2.50 -6.43
C ASN A 122 -11.11 2.54 -7.96
N MET A 123 -9.91 2.42 -8.56
CA MET A 123 -9.69 2.61 -10.00
C MET A 123 -10.46 1.60 -10.87
N PRO A 124 -10.47 0.29 -10.55
CA PRO A 124 -11.17 -0.69 -11.37
C PRO A 124 -12.69 -0.46 -11.47
N GLN A 125 -13.28 0.21 -10.48
CA GLN A 125 -14.72 0.47 -10.43
C GLN A 125 -15.09 1.85 -11.00
N MET A 126 -14.11 2.67 -11.40
CA MET A 126 -14.40 3.98 -12.00
C MET A 126 -14.94 3.81 -13.42
N THR A 127 -16.02 4.52 -13.71
CA THR A 127 -16.62 4.59 -15.04
C THR A 127 -16.80 6.04 -15.46
N LYS A 128 -17.34 6.29 -16.65
CA LYS A 128 -17.61 7.66 -17.13
C LYS A 128 -18.55 8.43 -16.20
N SER A 129 -19.51 7.75 -15.56
CA SER A 129 -20.48 8.39 -14.65
C SER A 129 -19.88 8.75 -13.28
N THR A 130 -18.68 8.24 -12.96
CA THR A 130 -17.93 8.63 -11.76
C THR A 130 -17.46 10.09 -11.81
N PHE A 131 -17.44 10.69 -13.00
CA PHE A 131 -16.95 12.05 -13.22
C PHE A 131 -18.03 12.95 -13.79
N SER A 132 -17.99 14.23 -13.42
CA SER A 132 -18.78 15.28 -14.04
C SER A 132 -17.90 16.50 -14.33
N VAL A 133 -18.23 17.21 -15.40
CA VAL A 133 -17.58 18.47 -15.76
C VAL A 133 -18.42 19.61 -15.19
N LYS A 134 -17.82 20.43 -14.35
CA LYS A 134 -18.41 21.64 -13.80
C LYS A 134 -17.69 22.88 -14.32
N LYS A 135 -18.26 24.05 -14.10
CA LYS A 135 -17.68 25.34 -14.46
C LYS A 135 -17.45 26.14 -13.19
N ASP A 136 -16.25 26.67 -13.01
CA ASP A 136 -15.94 27.53 -11.86
C ASP A 136 -16.66 28.87 -12.02
N PRO A 137 -17.54 29.27 -11.09
CA PRO A 137 -18.27 30.53 -11.18
C PRO A 137 -17.35 31.77 -11.22
N LYS A 138 -16.15 31.71 -10.64
CA LYS A 138 -15.23 32.86 -10.58
C LYS A 138 -14.42 33.02 -11.84
N THR A 139 -13.79 31.94 -12.30
CA THR A 139 -12.88 31.97 -13.46
C THR A 139 -13.58 31.63 -14.78
N GLY A 140 -14.75 31.00 -14.73
CA GLY A 140 -15.44 30.46 -15.89
C GLY A 140 -14.79 29.21 -16.48
N LEU A 141 -13.72 28.67 -15.89
CA LEU A 141 -13.01 27.51 -16.41
C LEU A 141 -13.75 26.20 -16.10
N LYS A 142 -13.65 25.24 -17.01
CA LYS A 142 -14.18 23.88 -16.79
C LYS A 142 -13.23 23.09 -15.90
N TYR A 143 -13.78 22.36 -14.94
CA TYR A 143 -13.04 21.43 -14.09
C TYR A 143 -13.80 20.12 -13.94
N VAL A 144 -13.06 19.04 -13.69
CA VAL A 144 -13.64 17.71 -13.49
C VAL A 144 -13.76 17.44 -12.00
N VAL A 145 -14.91 16.92 -11.57
CA VAL A 145 -15.12 16.44 -10.21
C VAL A 145 -15.59 15.00 -10.21
N LYS A 146 -15.31 14.30 -9.11
CA LYS A 146 -15.90 13.00 -8.81
C LYS A 146 -17.34 13.22 -8.31
N THR A 147 -18.29 12.49 -8.86
CA THR A 147 -19.73 12.58 -8.51
C THR A 147 -20.10 11.71 -7.31
N LEU A 148 -19.28 10.70 -7.03
CA LEU A 148 -19.44 9.79 -5.90
C LEU A 148 -18.32 10.03 -4.90
N ASP A 149 -18.70 10.25 -3.64
CA ASP A 149 -17.74 10.30 -2.55
C ASP A 149 -17.07 8.93 -2.36
N GLU A 150 -15.79 8.97 -1.99
CA GLU A 150 -15.07 7.75 -1.64
C GLU A 150 -15.67 7.13 -0.38
N LEU A 151 -15.71 5.80 -0.31
CA LEU A 151 -16.02 5.09 0.92
C LEU A 151 -15.08 5.57 2.04
N THR A 152 -15.61 6.37 2.96
CA THR A 152 -14.87 6.78 4.15
C THR A 152 -14.63 5.53 5.00
N LYS A 153 -13.41 5.40 5.54
CA LYS A 153 -13.17 4.37 6.54
C LYS A 153 -14.07 4.73 7.72
N LYS A 154 -14.92 3.82 8.20
CA LYS A 154 -15.37 3.92 9.59
C LYS A 154 -14.09 3.97 10.42
N PRO A 155 -13.92 4.95 11.34
CA PRO A 155 -12.75 4.97 12.19
C PRO A 155 -12.64 3.61 12.85
N SER A 156 -11.45 3.01 12.78
CA SER A 156 -11.14 1.79 13.52
C SER A 156 -11.50 2.04 14.97
N GLN A 157 -12.48 1.30 15.48
CA GLN A 157 -12.79 1.27 16.91
C GLN A 157 -11.50 0.91 17.63
N GLN A 158 -10.99 1.85 18.42
CA GLN A 158 -9.87 1.64 19.34
C GLN A 158 -10.29 0.64 20.42
#